data_AF-A0A1G7S775-F1
#
_entry.id   AF-A0A1G7S775-F1
#
_cell.length_a   1.000
_cell.length_b   1.000
_cell.length_c   1.000
_cell.angle_alpha   90.00
_cell.angle_beta   90.00
_cell.angle_gamma   90.00
#
_symmetry.space_group_name_H-M   'P 1'
#
loop_
_entity.id
_entity.type
_entity.pdbx_description
1 polymer ?
#
loop_
_entity_poly.entity_id
_entity_poly.type
_entity_poly.pdbx_seq_one_letter_code
_entity_poly.pdbx_strand_id
1 'polypeptide(L)'
;EITSTVDHSAQSAQQANQLVLSTGEVARRGETAMQDVERTMADIHDSSSKVSDIVTMIDSIAFQTNILALNASVEAARAGEHGRGFAVVAEEVRTLAQRSSDASKEIRGLIDTSAAHTESGAKLVRNAGTTMQEIAESVAKVTDVIGEISAGAKEQSTGIGQVNTAVTEMDTMTQQNAAMVQESTTTASQMRDQAEQLQRLLDTFVLGGDDASSHQYDEPTAPALPSASSLASRQQAPARSKSAAHAEEEWEAF
;
A
#
# COMPACT_ATOMS: atom_id res chain seq x y z
N GLU A 1 15.61 -9.64 20.85
CA GLU A 1 14.32 -9.01 20.51
C GLU A 1 14.30 -8.49 19.07
N ILE A 2 15.25 -7.63 18.66
CA ILE A 2 15.32 -7.06 17.29
C ILE A 2 15.28 -8.14 16.18
N THR A 3 16.06 -9.23 16.29
CA THR A 3 16.04 -10.33 15.30
C THR A 3 14.65 -10.94 15.14
N SER A 4 13.94 -11.15 16.25
CA SER A 4 12.59 -11.72 16.24
C SER A 4 11.58 -10.79 15.55
N THR A 5 11.72 -9.47 15.72
CA THR A 5 10.85 -8.48 15.07
C THR A 5 11.08 -8.44 13.56
N VAL A 6 12.33 -8.55 13.12
CA VAL A 6 12.68 -8.58 11.69
C VAL A 6 12.19 -9.88 11.03
N ASP A 7 12.38 -11.03 11.67
CA ASP A 7 11.87 -12.31 11.17
C ASP A 7 10.34 -12.30 11.08
N HIS A 8 9.66 -11.78 12.11
CA HIS A 8 8.20 -11.63 12.08
C HIS A 8 7.75 -10.69 10.96
N SER A 9 8.49 -9.61 10.69
CA SER A 9 8.20 -8.68 9.59
C SER A 9 8.36 -9.36 8.22
N ALA A 10 9.41 -10.17 8.04
CA ALA A 10 9.62 -10.94 6.81
C ALA A 10 8.49 -11.96 6.57
N GLN A 11 8.07 -12.68 7.62
CA GLN A 11 6.96 -13.63 7.54
C GLN A 11 5.62 -12.91 7.27
N SER A 12 5.39 -11.77 7.91
CA SER A 12 4.19 -10.94 7.68
C SER A 12 4.13 -10.43 6.24
N ALA A 13 5.27 -10.00 5.68
CA ALA A 13 5.37 -9.61 4.28
C ALA A 13 5.04 -10.77 3.34
N GLN A 14 5.55 -11.97 3.59
CA GLN A 14 5.21 -13.15 2.78
C GLN A 14 3.71 -13.49 2.84
N GLN A 15 3.10 -13.42 4.02
CA GLN A 15 1.67 -13.67 4.18
C GLN A 15 0.83 -12.59 3.47
N ALA A 16 1.23 -11.32 3.59
CA ALA A 16 0.60 -10.22 2.88
C ALA A 16 0.69 -10.41 1.36
N ASN A 17 1.85 -10.82 0.84
CA ASN A 17 2.03 -11.12 -0.59
C ASN A 17 1.03 -12.17 -1.09
N GLN A 18 0.84 -13.25 -0.33
CA GLN A 18 -0.12 -14.31 -0.70
C GLN A 18 -1.57 -13.80 -0.73
N LEU A 19 -1.94 -12.92 0.21
CA LEU A 19 -3.28 -12.31 0.26
C LEU A 19 -3.51 -11.32 -0.88
N VAL A 20 -2.48 -10.56 -1.24
CA VAL A 20 -2.54 -9.60 -2.36
C VAL A 20 -2.68 -10.34 -3.69
N LEU A 21 -1.94 -11.44 -3.89
CA LEU A 21 -2.09 -12.30 -5.06
C LEU A 21 -3.50 -12.89 -5.20
N SER A 22 -4.10 -13.36 -4.11
CA SER A 22 -5.48 -13.87 -4.14
C SER A 22 -6.49 -12.75 -4.43
N THR A 23 -6.27 -11.55 -3.90
CA THR A 23 -7.08 -10.36 -4.18
C THR A 23 -6.99 -9.95 -5.65
N GLY A 24 -5.80 -10.01 -6.25
CA GLY A 24 -5.60 -9.76 -7.68
C GLY A 24 -6.37 -10.72 -8.57
N GLU A 25 -6.40 -12.01 -8.21
CA GLU A 25 -7.20 -13.01 -8.94
C GLU A 25 -8.71 -12.74 -8.81
N VAL A 26 -9.18 -12.29 -7.64
CA VAL A 26 -10.58 -11.88 -7.46
C VAL A 26 -10.91 -10.67 -8.33
N ALA A 27 -10.03 -9.66 -8.40
CA ALA A 27 -10.21 -8.50 -9.25
C ALA A 27 -10.29 -8.89 -10.74
N ARG A 28 -9.39 -9.78 -11.21
CA ARG A 28 -9.39 -10.29 -12.60
C ARG A 28 -10.65 -11.08 -12.94
N ARG A 29 -11.14 -11.90 -12.01
CA ARG A 29 -12.44 -12.58 -12.16
C ARG A 29 -13.60 -11.59 -12.19
N GLY A 30 -13.53 -10.53 -11.38
CA GLY A 30 -14.49 -9.43 -11.39
C GLY A 30 -14.55 -8.72 -12.74
N GLU A 31 -13.38 -8.41 -13.31
CA GLU A 31 -13.27 -7.82 -14.66
C GLU A 31 -13.93 -8.70 -15.73
N THR A 32 -13.64 -10.00 -15.73
CA THR A 32 -14.26 -10.96 -16.67
C THR A 32 -15.78 -10.99 -16.51
N ALA A 33 -16.28 -11.00 -15.27
CA ALA A 33 -17.72 -10.99 -15.00
C ALA A 33 -18.38 -9.68 -15.49
N MET A 34 -17.71 -8.53 -15.36
CA MET A 34 -18.22 -7.26 -15.89
C MET A 34 -18.29 -7.28 -17.42
N GLN A 35 -17.28 -7.85 -18.10
CA GLN A 35 -17.30 -8.02 -19.56
C GLN A 35 -18.47 -8.92 -20.01
N ASP A 36 -18.74 -10.00 -19.29
CA ASP A 36 -19.88 -10.88 -19.59
C ASP A 36 -21.24 -10.16 -19.41
N VAL A 37 -21.37 -9.33 -18.38
CA VAL A 37 -22.56 -8.50 -18.17
C VAL A 37 -22.70 -7.46 -19.28
N GLU A 38 -21.61 -6.80 -19.69
CA GLU A 38 -21.62 -5.83 -20.79
C GLU A 38 -22.10 -6.48 -22.10
N ARG A 39 -21.58 -7.66 -22.43
CA ARG A 39 -22.05 -8.45 -23.58
C ARG A 39 -23.54 -8.78 -23.48
N THR A 40 -23.99 -9.22 -22.30
CA THR A 40 -25.42 -9.53 -22.08
C THR A 40 -26.31 -8.30 -22.26
N MET A 41 -25.85 -7.12 -21.83
CA MET A 41 -26.58 -5.86 -22.04
C MET A 41 -26.65 -5.50 -23.53
N ALA A 42 -25.58 -5.72 -24.30
CA ALA A 42 -25.60 -5.54 -25.74
C ALA A 42 -26.61 -6.48 -26.43
N ASP A 43 -26.65 -7.76 -26.04
CA ASP A 43 -27.60 -8.74 -26.58
C ASP A 43 -29.07 -8.36 -26.24
N ILE A 44 -29.32 -7.82 -25.05
CA ILE A 44 -30.64 -7.29 -24.65
C ILE A 44 -31.02 -6.07 -25.48
N HIS A 45 -30.08 -5.17 -25.76
CA HIS A 45 -30.31 -4.00 -26.60
C HIS A 45 -30.70 -4.40 -28.02
N ASP A 46 -29.93 -5.30 -28.64
CA ASP A 46 -30.21 -5.84 -29.98
C ASP A 46 -31.57 -6.55 -30.05
N SER A 47 -31.89 -7.33 -29.01
CA SER A 47 -33.18 -8.00 -28.89
C SER A 47 -34.33 -6.99 -28.77
N SER A 48 -34.15 -5.94 -27.99
CA SER A 48 -35.14 -4.86 -27.82
C SER A 48 -35.39 -4.11 -29.13
N SER A 49 -34.34 -3.85 -29.91
CA SER A 49 -34.45 -3.24 -31.24
C SER A 49 -35.29 -4.11 -32.19
N LYS A 50 -35.04 -5.42 -32.24
CA LYS A 50 -35.85 -6.35 -33.05
C LYS A 50 -37.33 -6.37 -32.63
N VAL A 51 -37.60 -6.32 -31.33
CA VAL A 51 -38.99 -6.24 -30.84
C VAL A 51 -39.64 -4.92 -31.25
N SER A 52 -38.91 -3.80 -31.22
CA SER A 52 -39.41 -2.49 -31.69
C SER A 52 -39.81 -2.51 -33.16
N ASP A 53 -39.01 -3.19 -34.01
CA ASP A 53 -39.33 -3.38 -35.43
C ASP A 53 -40.62 -4.19 -35.62
N ILE A 54 -40.78 -5.28 -34.86
CA ILE A 54 -41.98 -6.13 -34.88
C ILE A 54 -43.21 -5.31 -34.46
N VAL A 55 -43.10 -4.53 -33.39
CA VAL A 55 -44.21 -3.67 -32.91
C VAL A 55 -44.58 -2.62 -33.95
N THR A 56 -43.60 -2.08 -34.68
CA THR A 56 -43.82 -1.14 -35.79
C THR A 56 -44.54 -1.79 -36.97
N MET A 57 -44.22 -3.04 -37.29
CA MET A 57 -44.95 -3.82 -38.27
C MET A 57 -46.39 -4.11 -37.82
N ILE A 58 -46.63 -4.43 -36.54
CA ILE A 58 -47.98 -4.66 -35.99
C ILE A 58 -48.83 -3.40 -36.08
N ASP A 59 -48.28 -2.23 -35.72
CA ASP A 59 -48.94 -0.93 -35.83
C ASP A 59 -49.33 -0.63 -37.30
N SER A 60 -48.44 -0.97 -38.24
CA SER A 60 -48.71 -0.86 -39.68
C SER A 60 -49.85 -1.77 -40.15
N ILE A 61 -49.91 -3.02 -39.66
CA ILE A 61 -51.01 -3.96 -39.94
C ILE A 61 -52.34 -3.46 -39.34
N ALA A 62 -52.31 -2.94 -38.12
CA ALA A 62 -53.47 -2.33 -37.47
C ALA A 62 -53.99 -1.14 -38.30
N PHE A 63 -53.11 -0.27 -38.78
CA PHE A 63 -53.47 0.83 -39.65
C PHE A 63 -54.10 0.35 -40.97
N GLN A 64 -53.51 -0.65 -41.64
CA GLN A 64 -54.08 -1.24 -42.87
C GLN A 64 -55.47 -1.85 -42.62
N THR A 65 -55.64 -2.55 -41.49
CA THR A 65 -56.91 -3.14 -41.09
C THR A 65 -57.98 -2.07 -40.85
N ASN A 66 -57.59 -0.95 -40.23
CA ASN A 66 -58.46 0.21 -40.03
C ASN A 66 -58.91 0.83 -41.36
N ILE A 67 -58.03 0.92 -42.36
CA ILE A 67 -58.39 1.41 -43.71
C ILE A 67 -59.32 0.42 -44.43
N LEU A 68 -59.07 -0.89 -44.33
CA LEU A 68 -59.95 -1.92 -44.90
C LEU A 68 -61.35 -1.88 -44.27
N ALA A 69 -61.43 -1.74 -42.96
CA ALA A 69 -62.69 -1.61 -42.23
C ALA A 69 -63.47 -0.36 -42.67
N LEU A 70 -62.79 0.78 -42.83
CA LEU A 70 -63.40 2.00 -43.34
C LEU A 70 -63.99 1.79 -44.75
N ASN A 71 -63.25 1.16 -45.66
CA ASN A 71 -63.74 0.85 -47.00
C ASN A 71 -64.96 -0.09 -46.96
N ALA A 72 -64.96 -1.07 -46.07
CA ALA A 72 -66.10 -1.97 -45.87
C ALA A 72 -67.34 -1.23 -45.34
N SER A 73 -67.18 -0.30 -44.39
CA SER A 73 -68.27 0.55 -43.91
C SER A 73 -68.88 1.41 -45.02
N VAL A 74 -68.06 1.93 -45.94
CA VAL A 74 -68.52 2.71 -47.10
C VAL A 74 -69.31 1.83 -48.08
N GLU A 75 -68.81 0.63 -48.41
CA GLU A 75 -69.51 -0.27 -49.33
C GLU A 75 -70.80 -0.83 -48.71
N ALA A 76 -70.81 -1.07 -47.39
CA ALA A 76 -72.01 -1.45 -46.66
C ALA A 76 -73.08 -0.35 -46.70
N ALA A 77 -72.68 0.92 -46.55
CA ALA A 77 -73.59 2.07 -46.72
C ALA A 77 -74.14 2.15 -48.16
N ARG A 78 -73.30 1.84 -49.15
CA ARG A 78 -73.69 1.81 -50.57
C ARG A 78 -74.71 0.71 -50.90
N ALA A 79 -74.62 -0.43 -50.22
CA ALA A 79 -75.57 -1.55 -50.37
C ALA A 79 -76.92 -1.31 -49.66
N GLY A 80 -77.09 -0.21 -48.94
CA GLY A 80 -78.34 0.16 -48.26
C GLY A 80 -78.75 -0.88 -47.20
N GLU A 81 -80.02 -1.29 -47.23
CA GLU A 81 -80.59 -2.22 -46.24
C GLU A 81 -79.91 -3.60 -46.25
N HIS A 82 -79.39 -4.05 -47.40
CA HIS A 82 -78.68 -5.32 -47.52
C HIS A 82 -77.28 -5.29 -46.88
N GLY A 83 -76.71 -4.09 -46.66
CA GLY A 83 -75.39 -3.89 -46.06
C GLY A 83 -75.39 -3.73 -44.55
N ARG A 84 -76.55 -3.68 -43.88
CA ARG A 84 -76.65 -3.39 -42.43
C ARG A 84 -75.80 -4.30 -41.55
N GLY A 85 -75.79 -5.61 -41.81
CA GLY A 85 -74.97 -6.56 -41.06
C GLY A 85 -73.46 -6.35 -41.27
N PHE A 86 -73.06 -6.04 -42.51
CA PHE A 86 -71.66 -5.75 -42.84
C PHE A 86 -71.17 -4.44 -42.22
N ALA A 87 -72.03 -3.41 -42.12
CA ALA A 87 -71.69 -2.14 -41.49
C ALA A 87 -71.31 -2.31 -40.01
N VAL A 88 -72.04 -3.16 -39.26
CA VAL A 88 -71.75 -3.43 -37.84
C VAL A 88 -70.41 -4.16 -37.69
N VAL A 89 -70.16 -5.17 -38.53
CA VAL A 89 -68.88 -5.90 -38.50
C VAL A 89 -67.72 -4.98 -38.86
N ALA A 90 -67.88 -4.11 -39.86
CA ALA A 90 -66.85 -3.17 -40.26
C ALA A 90 -66.49 -2.17 -39.13
N GLU A 91 -67.48 -1.68 -38.38
CA GLU A 91 -67.23 -0.79 -37.24
C GLU A 91 -66.53 -1.52 -36.06
N GLU A 92 -66.89 -2.78 -35.79
CA GLU A 92 -66.22 -3.58 -34.77
C GLU A 92 -64.75 -3.87 -35.16
N VAL A 93 -64.49 -4.22 -36.42
CA VAL A 93 -63.13 -4.42 -36.94
C VAL A 93 -62.31 -3.13 -36.85
N ARG A 94 -62.93 -1.98 -37.16
CA ARG A 94 -62.28 -0.66 -37.04
C ARG A 94 -61.88 -0.36 -35.60
N THR A 95 -62.79 -0.59 -34.66
CA THR A 95 -62.55 -0.39 -33.22
C THR A 95 -61.44 -1.30 -32.73
N LEU A 96 -61.42 -2.56 -33.16
CA LEU A 96 -60.36 -3.51 -32.82
C LEU A 96 -59.00 -3.06 -33.36
N ALA A 97 -58.95 -2.59 -34.61
CA ALA A 97 -57.74 -2.09 -35.24
C ALA A 97 -57.17 -0.85 -34.51
N GLN A 98 -58.03 0.09 -34.09
CA GLN A 98 -57.61 1.24 -33.29
C GLN A 98 -57.01 0.81 -31.94
N ARG A 99 -57.69 -0.10 -31.23
CA ARG A 99 -57.20 -0.68 -29.98
C ARG A 99 -55.84 -1.37 -30.15
N SER A 100 -55.63 -2.10 -31.25
CA SER A 100 -54.33 -2.72 -31.56
C SER A 100 -53.23 -1.70 -31.81
N SER A 101 -53.51 -0.59 -32.50
CA SER A 101 -52.54 0.50 -32.71
C SER A 101 -52.15 1.15 -31.37
N ASP A 102 -53.12 1.43 -30.51
CA ASP A 102 -52.85 2.08 -29.23
C ASP A 102 -52.05 1.18 -28.28
N ALA A 103 -52.38 -0.11 -28.22
CA ALA A 103 -51.58 -1.09 -27.50
C ALA A 103 -50.15 -1.21 -28.06
N SER A 104 -49.99 -1.15 -29.39
CA SER A 104 -48.66 -1.19 -30.03
C SER A 104 -47.81 0.03 -29.64
N LYS A 105 -48.40 1.22 -29.54
CA LYS A 105 -47.70 2.43 -29.07
C LYS A 105 -47.28 2.32 -27.61
N GLU A 106 -48.13 1.78 -26.75
CA GLU A 106 -47.81 1.56 -25.33
C GLU A 106 -46.64 0.57 -25.17
N ILE A 107 -46.67 -0.55 -25.91
CA ILE A 107 -45.59 -1.53 -25.93
C ILE A 107 -44.29 -0.90 -26.44
N ARG A 108 -44.35 -0.08 -27.50
CA ARG A 108 -43.17 0.65 -28.01
C ARG A 108 -42.55 1.53 -26.93
N GLY A 109 -43.36 2.29 -26.19
CA GLY A 109 -42.87 3.13 -25.09
C GLY A 109 -42.16 2.33 -23.98
N LEU A 110 -42.66 1.14 -23.65
CA LEU A 110 -42.01 0.24 -22.68
C LEU A 110 -40.68 -0.32 -23.21
N ILE A 111 -40.59 -0.63 -24.50
CA ILE A 111 -39.35 -1.08 -25.15
C ILE A 111 -38.31 0.03 -25.16
N ASP A 112 -38.70 1.25 -25.54
CA ASP A 112 -37.79 2.41 -25.57
C ASP A 112 -37.24 2.71 -24.16
N THR A 113 -38.09 2.63 -23.14
CA THR A 113 -37.69 2.77 -21.74
C THR A 113 -36.73 1.66 -21.32
N SER A 114 -37.00 0.42 -21.70
CA SER A 114 -36.13 -0.73 -21.41
C SER A 114 -34.76 -0.58 -22.08
N ALA A 115 -34.73 -0.14 -23.34
CA ALA A 115 -33.50 0.11 -24.09
C ALA A 115 -32.64 1.20 -23.42
N ALA A 116 -33.27 2.29 -22.97
CA ALA A 116 -32.57 3.35 -22.23
C ALA A 116 -31.99 2.86 -20.88
N HIS A 117 -32.73 2.01 -20.16
CA HIS A 117 -32.21 1.40 -18.93
C HIS A 117 -31.03 0.46 -19.19
N THR A 118 -31.09 -0.36 -20.24
CA THR A 118 -29.99 -1.24 -20.64
C THR A 118 -28.75 -0.43 -21.04
N GLU A 119 -28.90 0.66 -21.78
CA GLU A 119 -27.77 1.53 -22.15
C GLU A 119 -27.11 2.19 -20.93
N SER A 120 -27.92 2.71 -20.00
CA SER A 120 -27.44 3.24 -18.72
C SER A 120 -26.72 2.17 -17.90
N GLY A 121 -27.29 0.96 -17.84
CA GLY A 121 -26.68 -0.20 -17.19
C GLY A 121 -25.33 -0.58 -17.80
N ALA A 122 -25.23 -0.61 -19.13
CA ALA A 122 -23.98 -0.88 -19.84
C ALA A 122 -22.89 0.16 -19.53
N LYS A 123 -23.27 1.43 -19.36
CA LYS A 123 -22.32 2.48 -18.94
C LYS A 123 -21.82 2.25 -17.51
N LEU A 124 -22.71 1.89 -16.58
CA LEU A 124 -22.33 1.59 -15.20
C LEU A 124 -21.40 0.38 -15.10
N VAL A 125 -21.69 -0.67 -15.88
CA VAL A 125 -20.87 -1.89 -15.93
C VAL A 125 -19.49 -1.60 -16.50
N ARG A 126 -19.39 -0.80 -17.58
CA ARG A 126 -18.09 -0.35 -18.12
C ARG A 126 -17.27 0.40 -17.08
N ASN A 127 -17.88 1.34 -16.37
CA ASN A 127 -17.20 2.07 -15.29
C ASN A 127 -16.73 1.12 -14.18
N ALA A 128 -17.57 0.17 -13.77
CA ALA A 128 -17.18 -0.85 -12.78
C ALA A 128 -16.02 -1.73 -13.29
N GLY A 129 -16.00 -2.06 -14.58
CA GLY A 129 -14.88 -2.74 -15.23
C GLY A 129 -13.58 -1.95 -15.14
N THR A 130 -13.61 -0.65 -15.44
CA THR A 130 -12.44 0.24 -15.27
C THR A 130 -11.98 0.29 -13.81
N THR A 131 -12.88 0.38 -12.84
CA THR A 131 -12.51 0.34 -11.42
C THR A 131 -11.87 -0.99 -11.02
N MET A 132 -12.31 -2.13 -11.58
CA MET A 132 -11.65 -3.42 -11.34
C MET A 132 -10.23 -3.45 -11.92
N GLN A 133 -10.01 -2.83 -13.08
CA GLN A 133 -8.68 -2.68 -13.66
C GLN A 133 -7.76 -1.82 -12.78
N GLU A 134 -8.25 -0.68 -12.28
CA GLU A 134 -7.51 0.17 -11.33
C GLU A 134 -7.16 -0.56 -10.03
N ILE A 135 -8.06 -1.42 -9.53
CA ILE A 135 -7.80 -2.30 -8.38
C ILE A 135 -6.67 -3.28 -8.72
N ALA A 136 -6.70 -3.93 -9.89
CA ALA A 136 -5.65 -4.87 -10.29
C ALA A 136 -4.28 -4.19 -10.40
N GLU A 137 -4.22 -2.98 -10.95
CA GLU A 137 -2.99 -2.17 -10.99
C GLU A 137 -2.50 -1.77 -9.60
N SER A 138 -3.42 -1.41 -8.69
CA SER A 138 -3.08 -1.07 -7.31
C SER A 138 -2.56 -2.28 -6.54
N VAL A 139 -3.16 -3.45 -6.74
CA VAL A 139 -2.70 -4.73 -6.19
C VAL A 139 -1.28 -5.07 -6.67
N ALA A 140 -0.98 -4.83 -7.96
CA ALA A 140 0.37 -5.02 -8.49
C ALA A 140 1.40 -4.13 -7.78
N LYS A 141 1.09 -2.82 -7.62
CA LYS A 141 1.97 -1.90 -6.86
C LYS A 141 2.19 -2.33 -5.41
N VAL A 142 1.13 -2.79 -4.73
CA VAL A 142 1.25 -3.30 -3.36
C VAL A 142 2.11 -4.56 -3.31
N THR A 143 2.02 -5.44 -4.32
CA THR A 143 2.87 -6.63 -4.45
C THR A 143 4.35 -6.24 -4.54
N ASP A 144 4.68 -5.23 -5.35
CA ASP A 144 6.04 -4.73 -5.50
C ASP A 144 6.60 -4.18 -4.17
N VAL A 145 5.82 -3.35 -3.47
CA VAL A 145 6.19 -2.79 -2.16
C VAL A 145 6.43 -3.90 -1.11
N ILE A 146 5.58 -4.92 -1.09
CA ILE A 146 5.78 -6.07 -0.20
C ILE A 146 7.05 -6.85 -0.56
N GLY A 147 7.36 -6.96 -1.84
CA GLY A 147 8.63 -7.51 -2.34
C GLY A 147 9.83 -6.75 -1.81
N GLU A 148 9.80 -5.41 -1.86
CA GLU A 148 10.85 -4.54 -1.31
C GLU A 148 10.97 -4.70 0.22
N ILE A 149 9.86 -4.76 0.96
CA ILE A 149 9.86 -4.98 2.42
C ILE A 149 10.49 -6.34 2.75
N SER A 150 10.14 -7.40 2.01
CA SER A 150 10.70 -8.74 2.24
C SER A 150 12.20 -8.78 1.97
N ALA A 151 12.66 -8.11 0.90
CA ALA A 151 14.08 -7.97 0.59
C ALA A 151 14.82 -7.18 1.68
N GLY A 152 14.28 -6.03 2.10
CA GLY A 152 14.86 -5.20 3.15
C GLY A 152 14.90 -5.89 4.52
N ALA A 153 13.87 -6.65 4.88
CA ALA A 153 13.86 -7.44 6.11
C ALA A 153 14.94 -8.53 6.09
N LYS A 154 15.19 -9.17 4.93
CA LYS A 154 16.26 -10.16 4.77
C LYS A 154 17.65 -9.53 4.89
N GLU A 155 17.84 -8.35 4.32
CA GLU A 155 19.08 -7.58 4.45
C GLU A 155 19.32 -7.16 5.91
N GLN A 156 18.30 -6.64 6.59
CA GLN A 156 18.36 -6.30 8.01
C GLN A 156 18.69 -7.51 8.89
N SER A 157 18.08 -8.67 8.64
CA SER A 157 18.36 -9.90 9.39
C SER A 157 19.84 -10.30 9.25
N THR A 158 20.39 -10.18 8.03
CA THR A 158 21.82 -10.41 7.76
C THR A 158 22.70 -9.40 8.51
N GLY A 159 22.37 -8.11 8.46
CA GLY A 159 23.10 -7.05 9.16
C GLY A 159 23.08 -7.20 10.68
N ILE A 160 21.94 -7.63 11.25
CA ILE A 160 21.82 -7.93 12.69
C ILE A 160 22.72 -9.11 13.07
N GLY A 161 22.83 -10.14 12.22
CA GLY A 161 23.76 -11.25 12.43
C GLY A 161 25.22 -10.79 12.53
N GLN A 162 25.63 -9.85 11.67
CA GLN A 162 26.97 -9.24 11.72
C GLN A 162 27.19 -8.41 12.99
N VAL A 163 26.22 -7.59 13.38
CA VAL A 163 26.28 -6.81 14.63
C VAL A 163 26.40 -7.73 15.85
N ASN A 164 25.62 -8.81 15.90
CA ASN A 164 25.69 -9.78 17.01
C ASN A 164 27.08 -10.42 17.12
N THR A 165 27.69 -10.73 15.97
CA THR A 165 29.07 -11.25 15.92
C THR A 165 30.07 -10.23 16.47
N ALA A 166 29.99 -8.97 16.02
CA ALA A 166 30.87 -7.90 16.49
C ALA A 166 30.72 -7.61 17.99
N VAL A 167 29.49 -7.66 18.52
CA VAL A 167 29.22 -7.49 19.97
C VAL A 167 29.84 -8.64 20.77
N THR A 168 29.76 -9.87 20.27
CA THR A 168 30.39 -11.04 20.93
C THR A 168 31.91 -10.91 20.95
N GLU A 169 32.51 -10.41 19.87
CA GLU A 169 33.95 -10.14 19.80
C GLU A 169 34.37 -9.00 20.75
N MET A 170 33.61 -7.91 20.80
CA MET A 170 33.83 -6.82 21.76
C MET A 170 33.71 -7.29 23.21
N ASP A 171 32.74 -8.14 23.53
CA ASP A 171 32.60 -8.71 24.87
C ASP A 171 33.83 -9.55 25.24
N THR A 172 34.32 -10.37 24.30
CA THR A 172 35.54 -11.16 24.48
C THR A 172 36.77 -10.26 24.73
N MET A 173 36.95 -9.21 23.94
CA MET A 173 38.04 -8.23 24.15
C MET A 173 37.89 -7.49 25.48
N THR A 174 36.66 -7.17 25.89
CA THR A 174 36.38 -6.50 27.17
C THR A 174 36.75 -7.40 28.35
N GLN A 175 36.40 -8.68 28.29
CA GLN A 175 36.79 -9.68 29.29
C GLN A 175 38.32 -9.86 29.32
N GLN A 176 38.98 -9.90 28.15
CA GLN A 176 40.43 -9.99 28.07
C GLN A 176 41.11 -8.75 28.66
N ASN A 177 40.59 -7.54 28.39
CA ASN A 177 41.09 -6.30 28.98
C ASN A 177 40.95 -6.31 30.50
N ALA A 178 39.81 -6.78 31.03
CA ALA A 178 39.62 -6.93 32.47
C ALA A 178 40.64 -7.91 33.08
N ALA A 179 40.88 -9.05 32.42
CA ALA A 179 41.88 -10.02 32.85
C ALA A 179 43.30 -9.44 32.84
N MET A 180 43.68 -8.73 31.78
CA MET A 180 44.99 -8.06 31.68
C MET A 180 45.17 -6.98 32.75
N VAL A 181 44.12 -6.22 33.08
CA VAL A 181 44.16 -5.23 34.17
C VAL A 181 44.34 -5.92 35.52
N GLN A 182 43.66 -7.04 35.76
CA GLN A 182 43.82 -7.84 36.98
C GLN A 182 45.26 -8.38 37.12
N GLU A 183 45.81 -8.92 36.03
CA GLU A 183 47.19 -9.42 35.97
C GLU A 183 48.21 -8.28 36.18
N SER A 184 47.99 -7.13 35.54
CA SER A 184 48.84 -5.95 35.69
C SER A 184 48.81 -5.40 37.11
N THR A 185 47.64 -5.35 37.74
CA THR A 185 47.48 -4.92 39.14
C THR A 185 48.20 -5.88 40.10
N THR A 186 48.07 -7.19 39.85
CA THR A 186 48.78 -8.23 40.62
C THR A 186 50.30 -8.06 40.49
N THR A 187 50.79 -7.88 39.27
CA THR A 187 52.21 -7.67 38.97
C THR A 187 52.74 -6.39 39.62
N ALA A 188 51.98 -5.30 39.54
CA ALA A 188 52.32 -4.04 40.19
C ALA A 188 52.41 -4.19 41.72
N SER A 189 51.50 -4.96 42.34
CA SER A 189 51.58 -5.27 43.78
C SER A 189 52.84 -6.08 44.11
N GLN A 190 53.16 -7.12 43.33
CA GLN A 190 54.36 -7.93 43.54
C GLN A 190 55.65 -7.10 43.39
N MET A 191 55.71 -6.21 42.39
CA MET A 191 56.84 -5.30 42.20
C MET A 191 56.99 -4.33 43.38
N ARG A 192 55.87 -3.79 43.90
CA ARG A 192 55.88 -2.96 45.12
C ARG A 192 56.42 -3.75 46.32
N ASP A 193 55.93 -4.96 46.55
CA ASP A 193 56.35 -5.79 47.68
C ASP A 193 57.86 -6.13 47.60
N GLN A 194 58.39 -6.38 46.39
CA GLN A 194 59.83 -6.56 46.15
C GLN A 194 60.65 -5.29 46.42
N ALA A 195 60.15 -4.13 45.99
CA ALA A 195 60.80 -2.84 46.26
C ALA A 195 60.86 -2.55 47.78
N GLU A 196 59.78 -2.80 48.52
CA GLU A 196 59.74 -2.67 49.98
C GLU A 196 60.70 -3.67 50.67
N GLN A 197 60.84 -4.88 50.14
CA GLN A 197 61.80 -5.86 50.64
C GLN A 197 63.25 -5.43 50.42
N LEU A 198 63.58 -4.92 49.22
CA LEU A 198 64.90 -4.36 48.93
C LEU A 198 65.23 -3.16 49.84
N GLN A 199 64.26 -2.28 50.07
CA GLN A 199 64.44 -1.12 50.95
C GLN A 199 64.75 -1.55 52.40
N ARG A 200 64.04 -2.57 52.93
CA ARG A 200 64.34 -3.15 54.25
C ARG A 200 65.73 -3.78 54.34
N LEU A 201 66.18 -4.44 53.28
CA LEU A 201 67.53 -5.02 53.21
C LEU A 201 68.63 -3.95 53.21
N LEU A 202 68.39 -2.81 52.54
CA LEU A 202 69.31 -1.67 52.56
C LEU A 202 69.35 -0.99 53.95
N ASP A 203 68.21 -0.87 54.63
CA ASP A 203 68.11 -0.23 55.95
C ASP A 203 68.81 -1.03 57.07
N THR A 204 68.90 -2.36 56.90
CA THR A 204 69.69 -3.25 57.80
C THR A 204 71.18 -3.25 57.49
N PHE A 205 71.59 -2.68 56.35
CA PHE A 205 72.99 -2.58 55.95
C PHE A 205 73.66 -1.41 56.67
N VAL A 206 74.05 -1.63 57.93
CA VAL A 206 74.86 -0.67 58.69
C VAL A 206 76.28 -0.71 58.14
N LEU A 207 76.67 0.34 57.42
CA LEU A 207 78.07 0.59 57.09
C LEU A 207 78.84 0.74 58.40
N GLY A 208 79.79 -0.16 58.64
CA GLY A 208 80.69 -0.09 59.79
C GLY A 208 81.27 1.32 59.90
N GLY A 209 81.07 1.94 61.06
CA GLY A 209 81.37 3.35 61.26
C GLY A 209 82.82 3.68 60.96
N ASP A 210 83.02 4.79 60.28
CA ASP A 210 84.10 5.69 60.62
C ASP A 210 83.47 7.02 61.01
N ASP A 211 83.77 7.42 62.23
CA ASP A 211 83.46 8.73 62.76
C ASP A 211 84.48 9.70 62.14
N ALA A 212 84.11 10.37 61.05
CA ALA A 212 84.74 11.63 60.68
C ALA A 212 83.90 12.43 59.68
N SER A 213 83.61 13.67 60.09
CA SER A 213 83.28 14.84 59.29
C SER A 213 81.85 14.96 58.74
N SER A 214 81.09 15.77 59.46
CA SER A 214 80.22 16.84 58.93
C SER A 214 80.45 17.15 57.44
N HIS A 215 79.62 16.58 56.59
CA HIS A 215 79.30 17.16 55.30
C HIS A 215 77.81 17.49 55.31
N GLN A 216 77.54 18.79 55.42
CA GLN A 216 76.32 19.39 54.92
C GLN A 216 76.14 18.89 53.49
N TYR A 217 75.20 17.98 53.30
CA TYR A 217 74.60 17.76 52.00
C TYR A 217 73.55 18.85 51.84
N ASP A 218 73.93 19.82 51.02
CA ASP A 218 73.04 20.76 50.39
C ASP A 218 71.90 19.98 49.72
N GLU A 219 70.69 20.46 49.92
CA GLU A 219 69.46 19.94 49.35
C GLU A 219 69.58 19.90 47.81
N PRO A 220 69.58 18.73 47.14
CA PRO A 220 69.35 18.70 45.71
C PRO A 220 67.87 18.97 45.52
N THR A 221 67.58 20.18 45.04
CA THR A 221 66.27 20.59 44.54
C THR A 221 65.63 19.44 43.79
N ALA A 222 64.44 19.02 44.23
CA ALA A 222 63.64 18.03 43.53
C ALA A 222 63.58 18.36 42.03
N PRO A 223 63.77 17.40 41.10
CA PRO A 223 63.37 17.63 39.73
C PRO A 223 61.85 17.77 39.75
N ALA A 224 61.40 19.01 39.55
CA ALA A 224 60.00 19.31 39.30
C ALA A 224 59.48 18.36 38.22
N LEU A 225 58.42 17.62 38.55
CA LEU A 225 57.62 16.93 37.55
C LEU A 225 57.34 17.93 36.40
N PRO A 226 57.53 17.55 35.13
CA PRO A 226 57.07 18.39 34.04
C PRO A 226 55.56 18.56 34.21
N SER A 227 55.17 19.81 34.48
CA SER A 227 53.79 20.25 34.43
C SER A 227 53.23 19.86 33.07
N ALA A 228 52.21 18.99 33.08
CA ALA A 228 51.42 18.67 31.90
C ALA A 228 50.70 19.95 31.43
N SER A 229 51.38 20.72 30.60
CA SER A 229 50.75 21.74 29.78
C SER A 229 50.36 21.12 28.44
N SER A 230 49.11 21.37 28.08
CA SER A 230 48.56 21.37 26.73
C SER A 230 48.21 20.01 26.11
N LEU A 231 46.94 19.63 26.31
CA LEU A 231 46.06 19.42 25.16
C LEU A 231 44.79 20.25 25.37
N ALA A 232 44.91 21.53 25.04
CA ALA A 232 43.77 22.36 24.67
C ALA A 232 43.25 21.86 23.31
N SER A 233 42.48 20.77 23.32
CA SER A 233 41.65 20.38 22.20
C SER A 233 40.35 21.16 22.29
N ARG A 234 40.41 22.34 21.67
CA ARG A 234 39.35 23.22 21.21
C ARG A 234 38.05 22.45 20.87
N GLN A 235 37.14 22.34 21.83
CA GLN A 235 35.72 22.11 21.54
C GLN A 235 35.14 23.41 20.98
N GLN A 236 35.03 23.48 19.66
CA GLN A 236 34.12 24.42 19.01
C GLN A 236 32.70 23.87 19.12
N ALA A 237 31.93 24.45 20.02
CA ALA A 237 30.48 24.50 19.90
C ALA A 237 30.11 25.44 18.74
N PRO A 238 29.18 25.09 17.83
CA PRO A 238 28.63 26.07 16.92
C PRO A 238 27.63 26.94 17.67
N ALA A 239 27.93 28.24 17.68
CA ALA A 239 27.02 29.28 18.12
C ALA A 239 25.82 29.35 17.17
N ARG A 240 24.62 29.38 17.77
CA ARG A 240 23.41 29.88 17.12
C ARG A 240 23.62 31.36 16.77
N SER A 241 23.50 31.72 15.49
CA SER A 241 23.08 33.05 15.08
C SER A 241 21.90 32.93 14.12
N LYS A 242 20.89 33.75 14.40
CA LYS A 242 19.70 33.93 13.57
C LYS A 242 20.04 34.83 12.39
N SER A 243 19.56 34.50 11.20
CA SER A 243 18.98 35.47 10.28
C SER A 243 17.88 34.81 9.47
N ALA A 244 16.71 35.43 9.50
CA ALA A 244 15.53 35.09 8.73
C ALA A 244 15.66 35.61 7.29
N ALA A 245 15.08 34.88 6.32
CA ALA A 245 13.99 35.35 5.44
C ALA A 245 13.88 34.47 4.17
N HIS A 246 12.64 34.07 3.85
CA HIS A 246 12.14 33.32 2.68
C HIS A 246 12.41 31.80 2.71
N ALA A 247 11.44 30.89 2.49
CA ALA A 247 10.14 30.96 1.81
C ALA A 247 9.17 29.87 2.34
N GLU A 248 7.86 30.08 2.09
CA GLU A 248 6.76 29.07 2.04
C GLU A 248 6.36 28.44 3.39
N GLU A 249 5.23 28.72 4.04
CA GLU A 249 3.84 28.89 3.59
C GLU A 249 3.28 27.70 2.78
N GLU A 250 3.38 26.48 3.32
CA GLU A 250 2.51 25.37 2.90
C GLU A 250 2.49 24.23 3.93
N TRP A 251 1.62 24.30 4.96
CA TRP A 251 1.08 23.14 5.69
C TRP A 251 -0.22 23.56 6.40
N GLU A 252 -1.31 23.69 5.64
CA GLU A 252 -2.66 23.40 6.15
C GLU A 252 -3.08 22.03 5.61
N ALA A 253 -3.69 21.23 6.48
CA ALA A 253 -4.32 19.93 6.24
C ALA A 253 -3.40 18.69 6.10
N PHE A 254 -3.12 18.06 7.23
CA PHE A 254 -3.44 16.64 7.47
C PHE A 254 -3.87 16.46 8.94
#